data_AF-A0A1G0XD27-F1
#
_entry.id   AF-A0A1G0XD27-F1
#
_cell.length_a   1.000
_cell.length_b   1.000
_cell.length_c   1.000
_cell.angle_alpha   90.00
_cell.angle_beta   90.00
_cell.angle_gamma   90.00
#
_symmetry.space_group_name_H-M   'P 1'
#
loop_
_entity.id
_entity.type
_entity.pdbx_description
1 polymer ?
#
loop_
_entity_poly.entity_id
_entity_poly.type
_entity_poly.pdbx_seq_one_letter_code
_entity_poly.pdbx_strand_id
1 'polypeptide(L)'
;MELTEDAGLLLTIENFSGKFSPFITSDDFFEAQREIPQLRLTYDNGNAACGENPVDSFKKCADYVVHAHFKDWDVINHQEEGFREMSDGRYYRPALIEEGNLDTAACWKAMKNYGYKDYVNIEYENNKYPADKAIKKVTEYLKIL
;
A
#
# COMPACT_ATOMS: atom_id res chain seq x y z
N MET A 1 -14.18 -10.18 -17.94
CA MET A 1 -12.95 -10.84 -17.48
C MET A 1 -12.34 -11.79 -18.50
N GLU A 2 -13.13 -12.22 -19.48
CA GLU A 2 -12.68 -12.79 -20.77
C GLU A 2 -11.43 -12.06 -21.31
N LEU A 3 -11.45 -10.72 -21.38
CA LEU A 3 -10.32 -9.92 -21.87
C LEU A 3 -8.97 -10.16 -21.17
N THR A 4 -8.94 -10.27 -19.83
CA THR A 4 -7.66 -10.45 -19.11
C THR A 4 -7.19 -11.89 -19.17
N GLU A 5 -8.12 -12.84 -19.11
CA GLU A 5 -7.82 -14.27 -19.24
C GLU A 5 -7.30 -14.60 -20.64
N ASP A 6 -7.97 -14.12 -21.68
CA ASP A 6 -7.58 -14.28 -23.08
C ASP A 6 -6.19 -13.70 -23.36
N ALA A 7 -5.82 -12.63 -22.64
CA ALA A 7 -4.52 -11.99 -22.73
C ALA A 7 -3.43 -12.63 -21.85
N GLY A 8 -3.77 -13.62 -21.01
CA GLY A 8 -2.85 -14.21 -20.03
C GLY A 8 -2.43 -13.23 -18.92
N LEU A 9 -3.28 -12.25 -18.60
CA LEU A 9 -3.04 -11.23 -17.59
C LEU A 9 -3.87 -11.49 -16.33
N LEU A 10 -3.28 -11.19 -15.17
CA LEU A 10 -4.01 -11.16 -13.90
C LEU A 10 -4.58 -9.77 -13.68
N LEU A 11 -5.90 -9.69 -13.51
CA LEU A 11 -6.55 -8.45 -13.10
C LEU A 11 -6.32 -8.24 -11.60
N THR A 12 -5.80 -7.07 -11.26
CA THR A 12 -5.64 -6.66 -9.88
C THR A 12 -6.14 -5.25 -9.65
N ILE A 13 -6.66 -5.01 -8.44
CA ILE A 13 -6.98 -3.68 -7.96
C ILE A 13 -6.00 -3.30 -6.86
N GLU A 14 -5.60 -2.04 -6.79
CA GLU A 14 -4.80 -1.51 -5.70
C GLU A 14 -5.74 -0.83 -4.70
N ASN A 15 -5.56 -1.09 -3.39
CA ASN A 15 -6.19 -0.25 -2.38
C ASN A 15 -5.51 1.13 -2.43
N PHE A 16 -6.29 2.20 -2.56
CA PHE A 16 -5.80 3.52 -2.94
C PHE A 16 -6.12 4.58 -1.89
N SER A 17 -5.16 5.44 -1.56
CA SER A 17 -5.36 6.47 -0.52
C SER A 17 -6.30 7.59 -0.97
N GLY A 18 -7.01 8.19 -0.02
CA GLY A 18 -7.77 9.42 -0.24
C GLY A 18 -9.13 9.42 0.44
N LYS A 19 -9.62 10.62 0.77
CA LYS A 19 -10.89 10.83 1.48
C LYS A 19 -12.11 10.21 0.78
N PHE A 20 -12.09 10.13 -0.54
CA PHE A 20 -13.19 9.63 -1.37
C PHE A 20 -12.80 8.41 -2.20
N SER A 21 -11.70 7.75 -1.85
CA SER A 21 -11.29 6.54 -2.56
C SER A 21 -12.29 5.41 -2.29
N PRO A 22 -12.78 4.69 -3.33
CA PRO A 22 -13.76 3.63 -3.15
C PRO A 22 -13.15 2.30 -2.66
N PHE A 23 -11.83 2.15 -2.73
CA PHE A 23 -11.12 0.93 -2.33
C PHE A 23 -9.96 1.29 -1.43
N ILE A 24 -10.11 1.12 -0.12
CA ILE A 24 -9.06 1.46 0.86
C ILE A 24 -8.81 0.28 1.79
N THR A 25 -9.88 -0.34 2.27
CA THR A 25 -9.86 -1.39 3.27
C THR A 25 -9.93 -2.78 2.64
N SER A 26 -9.61 -3.81 3.44
CA SER A 26 -9.82 -5.20 3.09
C SER A 26 -11.28 -5.49 2.73
N ASP A 27 -12.21 -4.82 3.41
CA ASP A 27 -13.64 -5.09 3.25
C ASP A 27 -14.13 -4.56 1.89
N ASP A 28 -13.62 -3.40 1.44
CA ASP A 28 -13.87 -2.88 0.09
C ASP A 28 -13.35 -3.86 -0.97
N PHE A 29 -12.14 -4.40 -0.78
CA PHE A 29 -11.58 -5.42 -1.67
C PHE A 29 -12.47 -6.67 -1.72
N PHE A 30 -12.88 -7.20 -0.56
CA PHE A 30 -13.72 -8.39 -0.51
C PHE A 30 -15.13 -8.14 -1.06
N GLU A 31 -15.64 -6.92 -1.02
CA GLU A 31 -16.87 -6.56 -1.71
C GLU A 31 -16.73 -6.72 -3.23
N ALA A 32 -15.71 -6.12 -3.84
CA ALA A 32 -15.47 -6.31 -5.27
C ALA A 32 -15.11 -7.76 -5.63
N GLN A 33 -14.33 -8.46 -4.79
CA GLN A 33 -13.91 -9.84 -5.06
C GLN A 33 -15.09 -10.81 -5.04
N ARG A 34 -16.14 -10.56 -4.26
CA ARG A 34 -17.37 -11.39 -4.29
C ARG A 34 -18.08 -11.32 -5.65
N GLU A 35 -18.10 -10.14 -6.26
CA GLU A 35 -18.67 -9.94 -7.60
C GLU A 35 -17.71 -10.40 -8.71
N ILE A 36 -16.41 -10.42 -8.41
CA ILE A 36 -15.32 -10.67 -9.36
C ILE A 36 -14.35 -11.71 -8.75
N PRO A 37 -14.68 -13.02 -8.72
CA PRO A 37 -13.93 -14.02 -7.94
C PRO A 37 -12.44 -14.17 -8.28
N GLN A 38 -12.06 -13.87 -9.52
CA GLN A 38 -10.67 -13.89 -9.99
C GLN A 38 -9.91 -12.57 -9.75
N LEU A 39 -10.56 -11.54 -9.19
CA LEU A 39 -9.89 -10.31 -8.80
C LEU A 39 -8.77 -10.61 -7.80
N ARG A 40 -7.64 -9.95 -7.99
CA ARG A 40 -6.48 -10.02 -7.09
C ARG A 40 -6.16 -8.64 -6.53
N LEU A 41 -5.32 -8.58 -5.52
CA LEU A 41 -4.95 -7.35 -4.84
C LEU A 41 -3.49 -6.97 -5.13
N THR A 42 -3.28 -5.70 -5.49
CA THR A 42 -2.01 -5.01 -5.34
C THR A 42 -2.09 -4.35 -3.98
N TYR A 43 -1.43 -4.95 -3.00
CA TYR A 43 -1.49 -4.43 -1.63
C TYR A 43 -0.54 -3.24 -1.50
N ASP A 44 -1.06 -2.10 -1.06
CA ASP A 44 -0.26 -0.95 -0.67
C ASP A 44 -0.41 -0.65 0.82
N ASN A 45 0.69 -0.74 1.57
CA ASN A 45 0.67 -0.55 3.02
C ASN A 45 0.29 0.89 3.42
N GLY A 46 0.76 1.88 2.66
CA GLY A 46 0.54 3.28 2.96
C GLY A 46 -0.87 3.72 2.65
N ASN A 47 -1.46 3.19 1.58
CA ASN A 47 -2.85 3.42 1.24
C ASN A 47 -3.77 2.70 2.24
N ALA A 48 -3.45 1.47 2.66
CA ALA A 48 -4.25 0.76 3.67
C ALA A 48 -4.30 1.51 5.01
N ALA A 49 -3.18 2.11 5.40
CA ALA A 49 -3.04 2.85 6.66
C ALA A 49 -3.98 4.06 6.80
N CYS A 50 -4.54 4.56 5.69
CA CYS A 50 -5.48 5.67 5.72
C CYS A 50 -6.93 5.24 5.97
N GLY A 51 -7.22 3.93 5.96
CA GLY A 51 -8.54 3.37 6.24
C GLY A 51 -8.57 2.38 7.41
N GLU A 52 -7.53 1.56 7.56
CA GLU A 52 -7.44 0.55 8.62
C GLU A 52 -5.98 0.26 9.02
N ASN A 53 -5.77 -0.68 9.96
CA ASN A 53 -4.42 -1.12 10.29
C ASN A 53 -3.81 -1.87 9.09
N PRO A 54 -2.66 -1.43 8.54
CA PRO A 54 -2.13 -2.00 7.30
C PRO A 54 -1.64 -3.44 7.47
N VAL A 55 -1.13 -3.82 8.63
CA VAL A 55 -0.68 -5.19 8.92
C VAL A 55 -1.87 -6.15 8.92
N ASP A 56 -2.97 -5.75 9.56
CA ASP A 56 -4.17 -6.57 9.62
C ASP A 56 -4.88 -6.62 8.26
N SER A 57 -4.88 -5.50 7.51
CA SER A 57 -5.33 -5.44 6.11
C SER A 57 -4.60 -6.48 5.25
N PHE A 58 -3.26 -6.49 5.30
CA PHE A 58 -2.46 -7.48 4.58
C PHE A 58 -2.85 -8.91 4.98
N LYS A 59 -2.89 -9.21 6.29
CA LYS A 59 -3.19 -10.58 6.76
C LYS A 59 -4.56 -11.08 6.29
N LYS A 60 -5.58 -10.21 6.27
CA LYS A 60 -6.91 -10.57 5.77
C LYS A 60 -6.89 -10.89 4.28
N CYS A 61 -6.12 -10.13 3.50
CA CYS A 61 -6.10 -10.23 2.04
C CYS A 61 -4.98 -11.11 1.48
N ALA A 62 -4.10 -11.67 2.33
CA ALA A 62 -2.80 -12.22 1.92
C ALA A 62 -2.87 -13.25 0.79
N ASP A 63 -3.87 -14.14 0.81
CA ASP A 63 -4.09 -15.16 -0.23
C ASP A 63 -4.43 -14.58 -1.62
N TYR A 64 -4.82 -13.31 -1.69
CA TYR A 64 -5.20 -12.60 -2.91
C TYR A 64 -4.15 -11.59 -3.38
N VAL A 65 -3.11 -11.35 -2.58
CA VAL A 65 -2.05 -10.38 -2.91
C VAL A 65 -1.11 -10.99 -3.94
N VAL A 66 -1.07 -10.40 -5.14
CA VAL A 66 -0.19 -10.84 -6.24
C VAL A 66 0.88 -9.80 -6.57
N HIS A 67 0.72 -8.58 -6.08
CA HIS A 67 1.71 -7.52 -6.19
C HIS A 67 1.64 -6.64 -4.94
N ALA A 68 2.72 -5.93 -4.63
CA ALA A 68 2.72 -5.03 -3.49
C ALA A 68 3.47 -3.74 -3.78
N HIS A 69 2.92 -2.65 -3.27
CA HIS A 69 3.55 -1.35 -3.21
C HIS A 69 3.89 -1.03 -1.76
N PHE A 70 5.05 -0.41 -1.56
CA PHE A 70 5.44 0.12 -0.27
C PHE A 70 5.61 1.64 -0.39
N LYS A 71 4.95 2.37 0.51
CA LYS A 71 5.13 3.81 0.70
C LYS A 71 4.98 4.19 2.18
N ASP A 72 5.24 5.46 2.47
CA ASP A 72 5.18 6.00 3.83
C ASP A 72 4.60 7.42 3.82
N TRP A 73 4.16 7.87 4.99
CA TRP A 73 3.45 9.12 5.18
C TRP A 73 3.91 9.83 6.44
N ASP A 74 4.08 11.15 6.36
CA ASP A 74 3.93 11.98 7.55
C ASP A 74 2.43 12.08 7.87
N VAL A 75 2.04 11.86 9.12
CA VAL A 75 0.64 11.82 9.57
C VAL A 75 0.43 12.74 10.76
N ILE A 76 -0.52 13.67 10.63
CA ILE A 76 -0.88 14.66 11.66
C ILE A 76 -2.41 14.68 11.87
N ASN A 77 -2.84 15.22 13.02
CA ASN A 77 -4.26 15.27 13.41
C ASN A 77 -4.90 16.66 13.24
N HIS A 78 -4.23 17.57 12.54
CA HIS A 78 -4.70 18.93 12.25
C HIS A 78 -4.42 19.30 10.81
N GLN A 79 -5.20 20.23 10.26
CA GLN A 79 -4.97 20.72 8.90
C GLN A 79 -3.68 21.55 8.85
N GLU A 80 -2.81 21.23 7.89
CA GLU A 80 -1.56 21.94 7.64
C GLU A 80 -1.29 22.00 6.13
N GLU A 81 -0.59 23.04 5.69
CA GLU A 81 -0.21 23.19 4.29
C GLU A 81 0.63 21.99 3.81
N GLY A 82 0.30 21.45 2.64
CA GLY A 82 0.97 20.29 2.06
C GLY A 82 0.50 18.94 2.61
N PHE A 83 -0.42 18.91 3.58
CA PHE A 83 -1.08 17.69 4.03
C PHE A 83 -2.50 17.59 3.46
N ARG A 84 -2.92 16.37 3.11
CA ARG A 84 -4.26 16.05 2.59
C ARG A 84 -5.04 15.22 3.60
N GLU A 85 -6.29 15.58 3.84
CA GLU A 85 -7.20 14.80 4.67
C GLU A 85 -7.49 13.44 4.00
N MET A 86 -7.42 12.36 4.77
CA MET A 86 -7.71 11.00 4.30
C MET A 86 -9.00 10.46 4.91
N SER A 87 -9.38 9.23 4.53
CA SER A 87 -10.63 8.58 4.94
C SER A 87 -10.77 8.37 6.45
N ASP A 88 -9.67 8.26 7.19
CA ASP A 88 -9.66 8.16 8.64
C ASP A 88 -9.76 9.51 9.38
N GLY A 89 -9.89 10.62 8.63
CA GLY A 89 -9.99 11.98 9.16
C GLY A 89 -8.67 12.61 9.59
N ARG A 90 -7.53 11.90 9.47
CA ARG A 90 -6.19 12.47 9.70
C ARG A 90 -5.64 13.08 8.41
N TYR A 91 -4.55 13.84 8.54
CA TYR A 91 -3.94 14.57 7.43
C TYR A 91 -2.55 14.00 7.10
N TYR A 92 -2.28 13.78 5.83
CA TYR A 92 -1.16 13.00 5.34
C TYR A 92 -0.34 13.76 4.31
N ARG A 93 0.99 13.61 4.35
CA ARG A 93 1.92 14.10 3.32
C ARG A 93 2.90 12.99 2.94
N PRO A 94 3.21 12.79 1.64
CA PRO A 94 4.12 11.72 1.22
C PRO A 94 5.49 11.78 1.89
N ALA A 95 5.93 10.68 2.49
CA ALA A 95 7.26 10.54 3.07
C ALA A 95 8.06 9.46 2.33
N LEU A 96 9.39 9.51 2.48
CA LEU A 96 10.21 8.37 2.08
C LEU A 96 10.00 7.27 3.13
N ILE A 97 9.93 6.00 2.70
CA ILE A 97 9.94 4.85 3.64
C ILE A 97 11.07 5.02 4.64
N GLU A 98 10.77 4.79 5.92
CA GLU A 98 11.63 4.99 7.11
C GLU A 98 11.68 6.41 7.64
N GLU A 99 11.29 7.41 6.87
CA GLU A 99 11.26 8.80 7.32
C GLU A 99 9.86 9.27 7.76
N GLY A 100 8.81 8.50 7.46
CA GLY A 100 7.44 8.82 7.84
C GLY A 100 7.03 8.27 9.20
N ASN A 101 5.71 8.20 9.41
CA ASN A 101 5.08 7.79 10.66
C ASN A 101 4.45 6.39 10.59
N LEU A 102 4.46 5.72 9.43
CA LEU A 102 3.90 4.38 9.33
C LEU A 102 4.87 3.30 9.81
N ASP A 103 4.33 2.26 10.44
CA ASP A 103 5.09 1.05 10.78
C ASP A 103 5.23 0.13 9.55
N THR A 104 5.95 0.63 8.56
CA THR A 104 6.26 -0.09 7.31
C THR A 104 7.06 -1.37 7.59
N ALA A 105 7.88 -1.39 8.65
CA ALA A 105 8.64 -2.55 9.07
C ALA A 105 7.74 -3.71 9.55
N ALA A 106 6.66 -3.41 10.28
CA ALA A 106 5.70 -4.44 10.67
C ALA A 106 4.97 -5.04 9.46
N CYS A 107 4.62 -4.23 8.46
CA CYS A 107 4.01 -4.70 7.21
C CYS A 107 4.97 -5.64 6.46
N TRP A 108 6.23 -5.24 6.29
CA TRP A 108 7.28 -6.07 5.69
C TRP A 108 7.45 -7.41 6.41
N LYS A 109 7.50 -7.39 7.75
CA LYS A 109 7.60 -8.62 8.57
C LYS A 109 6.38 -9.52 8.41
N ALA A 110 5.17 -8.94 8.37
CA ALA A 110 3.95 -9.71 8.15
C ALA A 110 3.96 -10.42 6.80
N MET A 111 4.37 -9.72 5.73
CA MET A 111 4.51 -10.31 4.39
C MET A 111 5.57 -11.42 4.35
N LYS A 112 6.75 -11.20 4.95
CA LYS A 112 7.80 -12.22 5.05
C LYS A 112 7.35 -13.45 5.83
N ASN A 113 6.64 -13.26 6.94
CA ASN A 113 6.13 -14.36 7.78
C ASN A 113 5.03 -15.17 7.08
N TYR A 114 4.18 -14.51 6.30
CA TYR A 114 3.19 -15.18 5.46
C TYR A 114 3.86 -15.95 4.30
N GLY A 115 5.08 -15.56 3.91
CA GLY A 115 5.84 -16.22 2.86
C GLY A 115 5.60 -15.64 1.47
N TYR A 116 5.30 -14.34 1.38
CA TYR A 116 5.24 -13.61 0.12
C TYR A 116 6.62 -13.65 -0.59
N LYS A 117 6.63 -13.95 -1.89
CA LYS A 117 7.87 -14.17 -2.67
C LYS A 117 7.96 -13.35 -3.96
N ASP A 118 6.93 -12.59 -4.28
CA ASP A 118 6.89 -11.77 -5.48
C ASP A 118 7.52 -10.39 -5.23
N TYR A 119 7.32 -9.47 -6.17
CA TYR A 119 7.97 -8.17 -6.17
C TYR A 119 7.28 -7.17 -5.26
N VAL A 120 8.08 -6.35 -4.60
CA VAL A 120 7.63 -5.12 -3.95
C VAL A 120 8.12 -3.93 -4.76
N ASN A 121 7.19 -3.09 -5.21
CA ASN A 121 7.51 -1.80 -5.79
C ASN A 121 7.63 -0.76 -4.68
N ILE A 122 8.72 0.01 -4.68
CA ILE A 122 8.88 1.16 -3.80
C ILE A 122 8.20 2.35 -4.49
N GLU A 123 7.14 2.86 -3.89
CA GLU A 123 6.42 4.02 -4.38
C GLU A 123 6.83 5.28 -3.62
N TYR A 124 7.45 6.21 -4.33
CA TYR A 124 8.01 7.44 -3.78
C TYR A 124 7.26 8.65 -4.32
N GLU A 125 6.22 9.07 -3.61
CA GLU A 125 5.36 10.21 -3.97
C GLU A 125 5.88 11.56 -3.44
N ASN A 126 7.20 11.73 -3.29
CA ASN A 126 7.76 13.00 -2.83
C ASN A 126 9.03 13.37 -3.62
N ASN A 127 9.55 14.57 -3.38
CA ASN A 127 10.71 15.12 -4.09
C ASN A 127 11.83 15.63 -3.16
N LYS A 128 11.84 15.19 -1.89
CA LYS A 128 12.89 15.52 -0.91
C LYS A 128 14.29 15.10 -1.39
N TYR A 129 14.38 13.99 -2.10
CA TYR A 129 15.61 13.48 -2.71
C TYR A 129 15.36 13.17 -4.20
N PRO A 130 16.41 13.22 -5.05
CA PRO A 130 16.34 12.61 -6.38
C PRO A 130 15.97 11.13 -6.28
N ALA A 131 15.16 10.64 -7.24
CA ALA A 131 14.59 9.29 -7.20
C ALA A 131 15.66 8.19 -7.02
N ASP A 132 16.80 8.28 -7.70
CA ASP A 132 17.87 7.30 -7.59
C ASP A 132 18.47 7.23 -6.17
N LYS A 133 18.56 8.37 -5.48
CA LYS A 133 19.04 8.45 -4.09
C LYS A 133 17.99 7.94 -3.11
N ALA A 134 16.72 8.29 -3.32
CA ALA A 134 15.60 7.81 -2.53
C ALA A 134 15.52 6.28 -2.57
N ILE A 135 15.50 5.67 -3.76
CA ILE A 135 15.44 4.23 -3.94
C ILE A 135 16.68 3.54 -3.35
N LYS A 136 17.88 4.12 -3.51
CA LYS A 136 19.08 3.56 -2.88
C LYS A 136 18.96 3.51 -1.36
N LYS A 137 18.54 4.61 -0.72
CA LYS A 137 18.37 4.67 0.73
C LYS A 137 17.32 3.66 1.22
N VAL A 138 16.15 3.58 0.57
CA VAL A 138 15.09 2.64 0.93
C VAL A 138 15.54 1.20 0.78
N THR A 139 16.20 0.85 -0.33
CA THR A 139 16.69 -0.52 -0.54
C THR A 139 17.78 -0.93 0.45
N GLU A 140 18.61 0.00 0.92
CA GLU A 140 19.56 -0.25 2.02
C GLU A 140 18.85 -0.53 3.35
N TYR A 141 17.79 0.23 3.66
CA TYR A 141 16.95 0.01 4.83
C TYR A 141 16.18 -1.33 4.79
N LEU A 142 15.51 -1.65 3.67
CA LEU A 142 14.73 -2.88 3.56
C LEU A 142 15.59 -4.15 3.68
N LYS A 143 16.87 -4.10 3.32
CA LYS A 143 17.81 -5.23 3.45
C LYS A 143 18.12 -5.62 4.89
N ILE A 144 17.93 -4.72 5.85
CA ILE A 144 18.21 -4.98 7.27
C ILE A 144 16.95 -5.34 8.09
N LEU A 145 15.78 -5.42 7.44
CA LEU A 145 14.50 -5.85 8.03
C LEU A 145 14.18 -7.33 7.78
#